data_AF-A0A835LAK7-F1
#
_entry.id   AF-A0A835LAK7-F1
#
_cell.length_a   1.000
_cell.length_b   1.000
_cell.length_c   1.000
_cell.angle_alpha   90.00
_cell.angle_beta   90.00
_cell.angle_gamma   90.00
#
_symmetry.space_group_name_H-M   'P 1'
#
loop_
_entity.id
_entity.type
_entity.pdbx_description
1 polymer ?
#
loop_
_entity_poly.entity_id
_entity_poly.type
_entity_poly.pdbx_seq_one_letter_code
_entity_poly.pdbx_strand_id
1 'polypeptide(L)'
;MAMANEDEILEGFLCPICKADLKSASQLTSHFESLHSEEQDVLRSLKDIFGKAKKIILNNDDSDLKETFDRALKFSYQEHRYLDEEQSIGVSRSSTDYLKGVRSARLERYATETNKLLIRLDKLVCNMPSDPNQRKLHEQEVVPWLDGSSVKLCPNCAKTFNLTRRKHHCRLCGSILCHDCSLFLDINVARAIVDPSVPQTSNPPDHETTEKNGLRLCEHCYNLIELRKQVQETRNAKTVLVTAYEQMRSLMDKARPDVAMYEKMCQSLFDGETTYNLTDVNKMRGRIGKLAEGIDLLSKQIIAFPAEPGTRQARLQTAIRQAAAHYIKEDLLSLRKLPTEAQIEEVRRQRYEKAERQIQMERERMERQRDRLEEMAGPSASRVESNQDDDDNPLLEQMNIIREYIKEARKEMKFEEVAILETNLKELKKEYHLQKLSNKS
;
A
#
# COMPACT_ATOMS: atom_id res chain seq x y z
N MET A 1 22.67 1.71 47.39
CA MET A 1 22.81 3.11 47.80
C MET A 1 23.97 3.73 47.05
N ALA A 2 23.67 4.52 46.03
CA ALA A 2 24.51 5.60 45.50
C ALA A 2 23.51 6.54 44.82
N MET A 3 23.25 7.69 45.43
CA MET A 3 22.43 8.74 44.80
C MET A 3 23.33 9.37 43.74
N ALA A 4 23.02 9.15 42.47
CA ALA A 4 23.70 9.82 41.38
C ALA A 4 23.24 11.28 41.37
N ASN A 5 24.19 12.20 41.49
CA ASN A 5 23.96 13.63 41.32
C ASN A 5 23.33 13.89 39.95
N GLU A 6 22.20 14.61 39.91
CA GLU A 6 21.49 14.95 38.66
C GLU A 6 22.25 15.97 37.78
N ASP A 7 23.40 16.49 38.25
CA ASP A 7 24.21 17.53 37.59
C ASP A 7 25.51 17.02 36.94
N GLU A 8 25.78 15.71 36.94
CA GLU A 8 27.00 15.17 36.35
C GLU A 8 26.81 14.90 34.85
N ILE A 9 27.43 15.72 33.99
CA ILE A 9 27.44 15.51 32.54
C ILE A 9 28.19 14.21 32.25
N LEU A 10 27.46 13.18 31.83
CA LEU A 10 28.03 11.90 31.43
C LEU A 10 28.43 11.95 29.95
N GLU A 11 29.74 11.85 29.69
CA GLU A 11 30.32 11.84 28.34
C GLU A 11 30.96 10.48 28.05
N GLY A 12 30.66 9.89 26.90
CA GLY A 12 31.20 8.58 26.51
C GLY A 12 30.24 7.75 25.66
N PHE A 13 30.53 6.45 25.52
CA PHE A 13 29.70 5.51 24.77
C PHE A 13 28.59 4.95 25.66
N LEU A 14 27.66 5.82 26.03
CA LEU A 14 26.60 5.52 26.99
C LEU A 14 25.37 4.94 26.29
N CYS A 15 24.77 3.90 26.88
CA CYS A 15 23.49 3.39 26.43
C CYS A 15 22.37 4.37 26.80
N PRO A 16 21.54 4.85 25.83
CA PRO A 16 20.50 5.83 26.12
C PRO A 16 19.35 5.27 26.97
N ILE A 17 19.23 3.95 27.08
CA ILE A 17 18.15 3.27 27.81
C ILE A 17 18.56 2.98 29.25
N CYS A 18 19.70 2.29 29.45
CA CYS A 18 20.15 1.86 30.77
C CYS A 18 21.26 2.72 31.37
N LYS A 19 21.76 3.73 30.63
CA LYS A 19 22.84 4.65 31.02
C LYS A 19 24.18 3.97 31.37
N ALA A 20 24.36 2.71 30.98
CA ALA A 20 25.65 2.03 31.11
C ALA A 20 26.70 2.67 30.20
N ASP A 21 27.95 2.79 30.65
CA ASP A 21 29.09 3.19 29.82
C ASP A 21 29.74 1.96 29.18
N LEU A 22 29.65 1.87 27.86
CA LEU A 22 30.12 0.75 27.06
C LEU A 22 31.52 1.00 26.48
N LYS A 23 32.18 2.12 26.82
CA LYS A 23 33.59 2.47 26.54
C LYS A 23 34.03 2.50 25.07
N SER A 24 33.28 1.93 24.13
CA SER A 24 33.56 1.95 22.70
C SER A 24 32.29 1.85 21.86
N ALA A 25 32.32 2.38 20.64
CA ALA A 25 31.21 2.29 19.70
C ALA A 25 30.81 0.83 19.43
N SER A 26 31.78 -0.08 19.26
CA SER A 26 31.51 -1.50 18.98
C SER A 26 30.77 -2.21 20.12
N GLN A 27 31.15 -1.91 21.37
CA GLN A 27 30.54 -2.49 22.55
C GLN A 27 29.17 -1.87 22.82
N LEU A 28 28.99 -0.57 22.55
CA LEU A 28 27.69 0.08 22.57
C LEU A 28 26.73 -0.53 21.56
N THR A 29 27.18 -0.72 20.31
CA THR A 29 26.38 -1.36 19.26
C THR A 29 26.05 -2.81 19.62
N SER A 30 27.01 -3.61 20.08
CA SER A 30 26.77 -5.00 20.49
C SER A 30 25.86 -5.10 21.73
N HIS A 31 26.02 -4.21 22.70
CA HIS A 31 25.13 -4.10 23.86
C HIS A 31 23.71 -3.73 23.44
N PHE A 32 23.55 -2.73 22.58
CA PHE A 32 22.26 -2.31 22.06
C PHE A 32 21.59 -3.44 21.25
N GLU A 33 22.32 -4.11 20.36
CA GLU A 33 21.82 -5.24 19.56
C GLU A 33 21.48 -6.49 20.38
N SER A 34 22.14 -6.72 21.52
CA SER A 34 21.92 -7.94 22.33
C SER A 34 20.91 -7.74 23.46
N LEU A 35 20.87 -6.57 24.09
CA LEU A 35 20.09 -6.31 25.31
C LEU A 35 18.92 -5.33 25.07
N HIS A 36 18.98 -4.54 24.00
CA HIS A 36 17.97 -3.52 23.66
C HIS A 36 17.50 -3.62 22.21
N SER A 37 17.73 -4.77 21.57
CA SER A 37 17.22 -5.01 20.23
C SER A 37 15.70 -4.91 20.27
N GLU A 38 15.16 -3.97 19.50
CA GLU A 38 13.72 -3.79 19.28
C GLU A 38 13.04 -5.10 18.89
N GLU A 39 13.77 -6.08 18.35
CA GLU A 39 13.27 -7.42 18.02
C GLU A 39 12.75 -8.17 19.24
N GLN A 40 13.41 -8.12 20.41
CA GLN A 40 12.93 -8.87 21.57
C GLN A 40 11.73 -8.21 22.25
N ASP A 41 11.72 -6.89 22.37
CA ASP A 41 10.63 -6.16 23.04
C ASP A 41 9.38 -6.09 22.17
N VAL A 42 9.50 -5.89 20.86
CA VAL A 42 8.36 -5.94 19.94
C VAL A 42 7.80 -7.37 19.87
N LEU A 43 8.63 -8.41 19.75
CA LEU A 43 8.15 -9.80 19.67
C LEU A 43 7.60 -10.34 21.00
N ARG A 44 8.16 -9.97 22.17
CA ARG A 44 7.59 -10.29 23.49
C ARG A 44 6.29 -9.55 23.75
N SER A 45 6.24 -8.25 23.42
CA SER A 45 5.00 -7.46 23.46
C SER A 45 3.93 -8.12 22.57
N LEU A 46 4.29 -8.59 21.38
CA LEU A 46 3.35 -9.19 20.42
C LEU A 46 2.78 -10.56 20.84
N LYS A 47 3.55 -11.38 21.56
CA LYS A 47 3.05 -12.65 22.13
C LYS A 47 1.95 -12.41 23.16
N ASP A 48 2.04 -11.30 23.89
CA ASP A 48 1.06 -10.83 24.87
C ASP A 48 -0.08 -10.01 24.24
N ILE A 49 0.18 -9.32 23.11
CA ILE A 49 -0.78 -8.43 22.45
C ILE A 49 -2.00 -9.19 21.92
N PHE A 50 -1.87 -10.36 21.30
CA PHE A 50 -3.05 -11.08 20.78
C PHE A 50 -3.88 -11.74 21.89
N GLY A 51 -3.25 -12.11 23.02
CA GLY A 51 -3.96 -12.56 24.22
C GLY A 51 -4.69 -11.42 24.95
N LYS A 52 -4.06 -10.23 25.01
CA LYS A 52 -4.62 -9.03 25.66
C LYS A 52 -5.58 -8.25 24.76
N ALA A 53 -5.42 -8.26 23.43
CA ALA A 53 -6.35 -7.66 22.48
C ALA A 53 -7.73 -8.30 22.60
N LYS A 54 -7.81 -9.63 22.79
CA LYS A 54 -9.08 -10.33 23.09
C LYS A 54 -9.71 -9.90 24.42
N LYS A 55 -8.91 -9.43 25.39
CA LYS A 55 -9.35 -8.95 26.71
C LYS A 55 -9.72 -7.46 26.71
N ILE A 56 -9.02 -6.64 25.91
CA ILE A 56 -9.33 -5.23 25.62
C ILE A 56 -10.57 -5.10 24.71
N ILE A 57 -10.83 -6.11 23.87
CA ILE A 57 -12.08 -6.28 23.11
C ILE A 57 -13.31 -6.40 24.04
N LEU A 58 -13.12 -6.73 25.32
CA LEU A 58 -14.19 -6.95 26.30
C LEU A 58 -14.39 -5.82 27.32
N ASN A 59 -13.73 -4.65 27.17
CA ASN A 59 -13.96 -3.44 27.99
C ASN A 59 -14.16 -3.73 29.50
N ASN A 60 -13.10 -4.02 30.25
CA ASN A 60 -13.25 -4.45 31.64
C ASN A 60 -12.51 -3.60 32.70
N ASP A 61 -12.10 -2.37 32.37
CA ASP A 61 -11.60 -1.41 33.37
C ASP A 61 -12.27 -0.03 33.16
N ASP A 62 -13.31 0.22 33.96
CA ASP A 62 -14.16 1.43 33.92
C ASP A 62 -13.43 2.72 34.31
N SER A 63 -12.37 2.64 35.13
CA SER A 63 -11.67 3.82 35.65
C SER A 63 -10.90 4.58 34.58
N ASP A 64 -10.42 3.89 33.55
CA ASP A 64 -9.53 4.42 32.52
C ASP A 64 -10.33 5.03 31.33
N LEU A 65 -11.63 4.75 31.25
CA LEU A 65 -12.56 5.21 30.21
C LEU A 65 -13.01 6.65 30.46
N LYS A 66 -13.18 7.05 31.73
CA LYS A 66 -13.66 8.40 32.06
C LYS A 66 -12.63 9.48 31.73
N GLU A 67 -11.36 9.28 32.07
CA GLU A 67 -10.28 10.23 31.74
C GLU A 67 -10.03 10.32 30.23
N THR A 68 -10.07 9.20 29.50
CA THR A 68 -9.94 9.22 28.03
C THR A 68 -11.11 9.91 27.35
N PHE A 69 -12.33 9.72 27.88
CA PHE A 69 -13.54 10.39 27.41
C PHE A 69 -13.50 11.90 27.66
N ASP A 70 -13.15 12.33 28.88
CA ASP A 70 -13.03 13.74 29.25
C ASP A 70 -11.90 14.44 28.47
N ARG A 71 -10.80 13.72 28.18
CA ARG A 71 -9.69 14.23 27.36
C ARG A 71 -10.09 14.37 25.89
N ALA A 72 -10.87 13.43 25.33
CA ALA A 72 -11.36 13.50 23.96
C ALA A 72 -12.34 14.66 23.75
N LEU A 73 -13.24 14.92 24.72
CA LEU A 73 -14.14 16.08 24.71
C LEU A 73 -13.39 17.41 24.83
N LYS A 74 -12.24 17.44 25.52
CA LYS A 74 -11.38 18.63 25.58
C LYS A 74 -10.63 18.87 24.27
N PHE A 75 -10.17 17.81 23.59
CA PHE A 75 -9.47 17.91 22.31
C PHE A 75 -10.35 18.46 21.18
N SER A 76 -11.65 18.19 21.16
CA SER A 76 -12.55 18.77 20.13
C SER A 76 -12.78 20.28 20.29
N TYR A 77 -12.48 20.84 21.46
CA TYR A 77 -12.56 22.28 21.74
C TYR A 77 -11.22 23.02 21.65
N GLN A 78 -10.12 22.29 21.40
CA GLN A 78 -8.75 22.82 21.42
C GLN A 78 -8.05 22.61 20.08
N GLU A 79 -8.74 22.92 18.98
CA GLU A 79 -8.03 23.23 17.74
C GLU A 79 -7.32 24.59 17.94
N HIS A 80 -5.99 24.56 17.85
CA HIS A 80 -5.01 25.66 17.94
C HIS A 80 -4.43 25.99 19.33
N ARG A 81 -3.25 25.41 19.61
CA ARG A 81 -1.96 26.13 19.79
C ARG A 81 -0.94 25.18 20.43
N TYR A 82 -0.38 24.30 19.61
CA TYR A 82 1.02 23.93 19.82
C TYR A 82 1.74 24.44 18.59
N LEU A 83 2.59 25.45 18.81
CA LEU A 83 3.70 25.75 17.92
C LEU A 83 4.63 24.55 18.05
N ASP A 84 4.29 23.47 17.34
CA ASP A 84 5.26 22.45 16.99
C ASP A 84 6.19 23.18 16.01
N GLU A 85 7.37 23.61 16.48
CA GLU A 85 8.42 23.99 15.55
C GLU A 85 8.79 22.70 14.82
N GLU A 86 8.14 22.46 13.68
CA GLU A 86 8.48 21.39 12.76
C GLU A 86 10.00 21.43 12.58
N GLN A 87 10.70 20.44 13.13
CA GLN A 87 12.13 20.31 12.92
C GLN A 87 12.33 20.08 11.43
N SER A 88 12.67 21.15 10.70
CA SER A 88 12.91 21.05 9.27
C SER A 88 14.04 20.04 9.06
N ILE A 89 13.79 19.03 8.24
CA ILE A 89 14.85 18.13 7.76
C ILE A 89 15.98 19.05 7.29
N GLY A 90 17.19 18.87 7.84
CA GLY A 90 18.35 19.64 7.43
C GLY A 90 18.60 19.52 5.92
N VAL A 91 19.67 20.12 5.40
CA VAL A 91 19.94 20.10 3.95
C VAL A 91 20.13 18.66 3.45
N SER A 92 19.12 18.09 2.82
CA SER A 92 19.18 16.79 2.15
C SER A 92 19.63 16.99 0.70
N ARG A 93 20.64 16.25 0.27
CA ARG A 93 21.07 16.19 -1.13
C ARG A 93 20.88 14.77 -1.64
N SER A 94 19.95 14.60 -2.57
CA SER A 94 19.75 13.32 -3.26
C SER A 94 20.58 13.29 -4.54
N SER A 95 21.52 12.35 -4.64
CA SER A 95 22.21 12.04 -5.91
C SER A 95 21.43 11.04 -6.78
N THR A 96 20.20 10.69 -6.38
CA THR A 96 19.39 9.68 -7.04
C THR A 96 19.07 10.06 -8.49
N ASP A 97 18.74 11.32 -8.75
CA ASP A 97 18.37 11.75 -10.10
C ASP A 97 19.58 11.85 -11.03
N TYR A 98 20.75 12.25 -10.50
CA TYR A 98 22.02 12.17 -11.23
C TYR A 98 22.37 10.72 -11.57
N LEU A 99 22.29 9.81 -10.59
CA LEU A 99 22.53 8.38 -10.79
C LEU A 99 21.56 7.81 -11.84
N LYS A 100 20.26 8.12 -11.74
CA LYS A 100 19.24 7.74 -12.73
C LYS A 100 19.61 8.26 -14.12
N GLY A 101 19.98 9.54 -14.25
CA GLY A 101 20.39 10.12 -15.54
C GLY A 101 21.56 9.39 -16.19
N VAL A 102 22.65 9.19 -15.44
CA VAL A 102 23.84 8.46 -15.93
C VAL A 102 23.50 7.00 -16.26
N ARG A 103 22.72 6.34 -15.40
CA ARG A 103 22.32 4.94 -15.58
C ARG A 103 21.40 4.78 -16.80
N SER A 104 20.40 5.64 -16.96
CA SER A 104 19.47 5.62 -18.10
C SER A 104 20.21 5.79 -19.42
N ALA A 105 21.11 6.76 -19.54
CA ALA A 105 21.89 6.97 -20.76
C ALA A 105 22.81 5.79 -21.12
N ARG A 106 23.27 5.00 -20.14
CA ARG A 106 24.02 3.75 -20.38
C ARG A 106 23.08 2.61 -20.76
N LEU A 107 21.97 2.44 -20.03
CA LEU A 107 20.99 1.38 -20.28
C LEU A 107 20.31 1.56 -21.64
N GLU A 108 20.01 2.78 -22.05
CA GLU A 108 19.36 3.09 -23.34
C GLU A 108 20.23 2.68 -24.54
N ARG A 109 21.55 2.86 -24.44
CA ARG A 109 22.50 2.37 -25.44
C ARG A 109 22.43 0.85 -25.58
N TYR A 110 22.47 0.11 -24.47
CA TYR A 110 22.37 -1.35 -24.50
C TYR A 110 20.98 -1.82 -24.92
N ALA A 111 19.92 -1.15 -24.49
CA ALA A 111 18.54 -1.48 -24.83
C ALA A 111 18.29 -1.33 -26.33
N THR A 112 18.78 -0.25 -26.94
CA THR A 112 18.64 -0.01 -28.38
C THR A 112 19.32 -1.11 -29.18
N GLU A 113 20.57 -1.45 -28.85
CA GLU A 113 21.30 -2.52 -29.53
C GLU A 113 20.65 -3.89 -29.30
N THR A 114 20.24 -4.21 -28.07
CA THR A 114 19.54 -5.46 -27.75
C THR A 114 18.21 -5.58 -28.47
N ASN A 115 17.41 -4.51 -28.54
CA ASN A 115 16.13 -4.50 -29.25
C ASN A 115 16.31 -4.75 -30.75
N LYS A 116 17.36 -4.18 -31.38
CA LYS A 116 17.71 -4.50 -32.77
C LYS A 116 18.03 -5.98 -32.94
N LEU A 117 18.77 -6.58 -32.01
CA LEU A 117 19.07 -8.01 -32.05
C LEU A 117 17.81 -8.85 -31.85
N LEU A 118 16.88 -8.46 -30.96
CA LEU A 118 15.62 -9.17 -30.75
C LEU A 118 14.73 -9.15 -31.99
N ILE A 119 14.59 -8.00 -32.67
CA ILE A 119 13.82 -7.90 -33.92
C ILE A 119 14.44 -8.79 -35.01
N ARG A 120 15.77 -8.85 -35.09
CA ARG A 120 16.45 -9.75 -36.03
C ARG A 120 16.26 -11.21 -35.63
N LEU A 121 16.36 -11.53 -34.34
CA LEU A 121 16.13 -12.88 -33.83
C LEU A 121 14.73 -13.35 -34.17
N ASP A 122 13.73 -12.50 -33.96
CA ASP A 122 12.33 -12.77 -34.31
C ASP A 122 12.19 -13.07 -35.79
N LYS A 123 12.70 -12.20 -36.67
CA LYS A 123 12.68 -12.44 -38.13
C LYS A 123 13.42 -13.70 -38.58
N LEU A 124 14.53 -14.05 -37.92
CA LEU A 124 15.28 -15.27 -38.23
C LEU A 124 14.47 -16.53 -37.89
N VAL A 125 13.70 -16.47 -36.81
CA VAL A 125 13.02 -17.61 -36.22
C VAL A 125 11.59 -17.77 -36.76
N CYS A 126 10.91 -16.66 -37.04
CA CYS A 126 9.61 -16.61 -37.69
C CYS A 126 9.75 -17.03 -39.15
N ASN A 127 8.98 -18.05 -39.55
CA ASN A 127 8.97 -18.62 -40.91
C ASN A 127 10.33 -19.17 -41.40
N MET A 128 11.17 -19.68 -40.48
CA MET A 128 12.44 -20.30 -40.85
C MET A 128 12.23 -21.46 -41.86
N PRO A 129 12.81 -21.39 -43.08
CA PRO A 129 12.69 -22.45 -44.06
C PRO A 129 13.32 -23.76 -43.57
N SER A 130 12.72 -24.90 -43.94
CA SER A 130 13.28 -26.23 -43.63
C SER A 130 14.44 -26.61 -44.55
N ASP A 131 14.46 -26.09 -45.78
CA ASP A 131 15.54 -26.33 -46.74
C ASP A 131 16.82 -25.55 -46.34
N PRO A 132 18.00 -26.20 -46.29
CA PRO A 132 19.25 -25.55 -45.87
C PRO A 132 19.69 -24.36 -46.74
N ASN A 133 19.44 -24.42 -48.06
CA ASN A 133 19.82 -23.34 -48.97
C ASN A 133 18.88 -22.15 -48.80
N GLN A 134 17.57 -22.40 -48.70
CA GLN A 134 16.58 -21.35 -48.43
C GLN A 134 16.78 -20.73 -47.05
N ARG A 135 17.13 -21.53 -46.03
CA ARG A 135 17.49 -21.02 -44.70
C ARG A 135 18.69 -20.09 -44.76
N LYS A 136 19.73 -20.44 -45.52
CA LYS A 136 20.91 -19.60 -45.68
C LYS A 136 20.57 -18.27 -46.37
N LEU A 137 19.72 -18.30 -47.40
CA LEU A 137 19.25 -17.08 -48.08
C LEU A 137 18.44 -16.21 -47.12
N HIS A 138 17.49 -16.80 -46.39
CA HIS A 138 16.72 -16.10 -45.35
C HIS A 138 17.62 -15.46 -44.29
N GLU A 139 18.63 -16.18 -43.79
CA GLU A 139 19.61 -15.64 -42.83
C GLU A 139 20.35 -14.40 -43.37
N GLN A 140 20.67 -14.37 -44.66
CA GLN A 140 21.38 -13.28 -45.32
C GLN A 140 20.46 -12.10 -45.67
N GLU A 141 19.19 -12.35 -45.99
CA GLU A 141 18.17 -11.33 -46.20
C GLU A 141 17.84 -10.59 -44.90
N VAL A 142 17.75 -11.31 -43.78
CA VAL A 142 17.46 -10.70 -42.47
C VAL A 142 18.64 -9.90 -41.93
N VAL A 143 19.87 -10.40 -42.11
CA VAL A 143 21.09 -9.75 -41.64
C VAL A 143 22.17 -9.77 -42.72
N PRO A 144 22.57 -8.60 -43.26
CA PRO A 144 23.69 -8.52 -44.20
C PRO A 144 24.99 -9.01 -43.57
N TRP A 145 25.64 -9.96 -44.21
CA TRP A 145 26.92 -10.53 -43.74
C TRP A 145 28.09 -9.69 -44.26
N LEU A 146 29.04 -9.38 -43.38
CA LEU A 146 30.27 -8.69 -43.80
C LEU A 146 31.06 -9.54 -44.78
N ASP A 147 31.66 -8.91 -45.78
CA ASP A 147 32.52 -9.61 -46.73
C ASP A 147 33.80 -10.12 -46.05
N GLY A 148 34.07 -11.42 -46.25
CA GLY A 148 35.24 -12.11 -45.75
C GLY A 148 36.55 -11.46 -46.18
N SER A 149 36.61 -10.81 -47.36
CA SER A 149 37.86 -10.20 -47.86
C SER A 149 38.39 -9.08 -46.95
N SER A 150 37.47 -8.36 -46.29
CA SER A 150 37.75 -7.17 -45.48
C SER A 150 38.27 -7.47 -44.07
N VAL A 151 38.06 -8.70 -43.58
CA VAL A 151 38.37 -9.08 -42.18
C VAL A 151 39.54 -10.05 -42.13
N LYS A 152 40.72 -9.56 -41.70
CA LYS A 152 41.95 -10.35 -41.58
C LYS A 152 42.13 -11.03 -40.21
N LEU A 153 41.60 -10.41 -39.15
CA LEU A 153 41.71 -10.87 -37.76
C LEU A 153 40.31 -11.07 -37.16
N CYS A 154 40.16 -12.02 -36.25
CA CYS A 154 38.91 -12.17 -35.50
C CYS A 154 38.71 -10.94 -34.59
N PRO A 155 37.57 -10.21 -34.67
CA PRO A 155 37.33 -9.02 -33.85
C PRO A 155 37.27 -9.28 -32.34
N ASN A 156 37.01 -10.53 -31.92
CA ASN A 156 36.91 -10.89 -30.51
C ASN A 156 38.28 -11.24 -29.88
N CYS A 157 39.03 -12.16 -30.49
CA CYS A 157 40.31 -12.63 -29.94
C CYS A 157 41.57 -12.08 -30.66
N ALA A 158 41.39 -11.23 -31.66
CA ALA A 158 42.44 -10.63 -32.50
C ALA A 158 43.35 -11.63 -33.26
N LYS A 159 43.05 -12.94 -33.23
CA LYS A 159 43.83 -13.97 -33.95
C LYS A 159 43.57 -13.93 -35.46
N THR A 160 44.62 -14.15 -36.25
CA THR A 160 44.56 -14.18 -37.73
C THR A 160 43.82 -15.40 -38.25
N PHE A 161 43.00 -15.21 -39.27
CA PHE A 161 42.35 -16.31 -39.99
C PHE A 161 43.35 -17.03 -40.91
N ASN A 162 43.23 -18.36 -41.00
CA ASN A 162 44.06 -19.21 -41.85
C ASN A 162 43.26 -20.48 -42.26
N LEU A 163 43.91 -21.48 -42.86
CA LEU A 163 43.24 -22.70 -43.33
C LEU A 163 42.52 -23.49 -42.22
N THR A 164 43.06 -23.47 -40.99
CA THR A 164 42.49 -24.18 -39.83
C THR A 164 41.54 -23.28 -39.02
N ARG A 165 41.86 -21.99 -38.88
CA ARG A 165 40.99 -20.97 -38.28
C ARG A 165 40.15 -20.29 -39.36
N ARG A 166 39.01 -20.90 -39.69
CA ARG A 166 38.07 -20.42 -40.70
C ARG A 166 37.20 -19.26 -40.20
N LYS A 167 36.64 -18.52 -41.16
CA LYS A 167 35.71 -17.40 -40.94
C LYS A 167 34.28 -17.92 -40.79
N HIS A 168 33.56 -17.41 -39.81
CA HIS A 168 32.15 -17.69 -39.56
C HIS A 168 31.37 -16.40 -39.33
N HIS A 169 30.13 -16.33 -39.81
CA HIS A 169 29.26 -15.17 -39.60
C HIS A 169 28.34 -15.36 -38.40
N CYS A 170 28.20 -14.29 -37.61
CA CYS A 170 27.16 -14.18 -36.59
C CYS A 170 25.81 -13.93 -37.28
N ARG A 171 24.81 -14.76 -36.99
CA ARG A 171 23.47 -14.64 -37.62
C ARG A 171 22.71 -13.40 -37.19
N LEU A 172 23.04 -12.78 -36.04
CA LEU A 172 22.33 -11.59 -35.54
C LEU A 172 22.96 -10.24 -35.92
N CYS A 173 24.28 -10.18 -36.14
CA CYS A 173 24.95 -8.93 -36.49
C CYS A 173 25.75 -8.96 -37.79
N GLY A 174 25.93 -10.13 -38.42
CA GLY A 174 26.67 -10.27 -39.67
C GLY A 174 28.19 -10.14 -39.53
N SER A 175 28.72 -9.94 -38.32
CA SER A 175 30.17 -9.88 -38.08
C SER A 175 30.85 -11.23 -38.33
N ILE A 176 32.13 -11.18 -38.68
CA ILE A 176 32.97 -12.35 -38.92
C ILE A 176 33.77 -12.69 -37.66
N LEU A 177 33.78 -13.96 -37.27
CA LEU A 177 34.48 -14.50 -36.11
C LEU A 177 35.04 -15.89 -36.37
N CYS A 178 35.88 -16.38 -35.47
CA CYS A 178 36.40 -17.75 -35.50
C CYS A 178 35.49 -18.72 -34.73
N HIS A 179 35.72 -20.01 -34.87
CA HIS A 179 34.96 -21.06 -34.18
C HIS A 179 34.98 -20.87 -32.65
N ASP A 180 36.18 -20.69 -32.08
CA ASP A 180 36.38 -20.51 -30.63
C ASP A 180 35.67 -19.28 -30.04
N CYS A 181 35.31 -18.29 -30.87
CA CYS A 181 34.62 -17.07 -30.44
C CYS A 181 33.14 -17.06 -30.82
N SER A 182 32.61 -18.22 -31.24
CA SER A 182 31.23 -18.39 -31.64
C SER A 182 30.50 -19.31 -30.67
N LEU A 183 29.24 -18.97 -30.41
CA LEU A 183 28.32 -19.76 -29.59
C LEU A 183 27.10 -20.11 -30.42
N PHE A 184 26.40 -21.17 -30.06
CA PHE A 184 25.15 -21.56 -30.71
C PHE A 184 23.97 -21.33 -29.77
N LEU A 185 22.96 -20.62 -30.26
CA LEU A 185 21.68 -20.46 -29.58
C LEU A 185 20.69 -21.48 -30.14
N ASP A 186 20.15 -22.34 -29.29
CA ASP A 186 19.11 -23.29 -29.69
C ASP A 186 17.89 -22.57 -30.27
N ILE A 187 17.27 -23.18 -31.29
CA ILE A 187 16.17 -22.54 -32.01
C ILE A 187 14.89 -22.42 -31.18
N ASN A 188 14.63 -23.37 -30.27
CA ASN A 188 13.46 -23.32 -29.39
C ASN A 188 13.67 -22.30 -28.27
N VAL A 189 14.89 -22.18 -27.76
CA VAL A 189 15.25 -21.10 -26.83
C VAL A 189 15.10 -19.75 -27.51
N ALA A 190 15.56 -19.60 -28.76
CA ALA A 190 15.37 -18.38 -29.54
C ALA A 190 13.88 -18.00 -29.70
N ARG A 191 13.00 -18.98 -29.97
CA ARG A 191 11.54 -18.79 -30.01
C ARG A 191 10.97 -18.27 -28.69
N ALA A 192 11.33 -18.92 -27.58
CA ALA A 192 10.82 -18.53 -26.26
C ALA A 192 11.28 -17.13 -25.81
N ILE A 193 12.41 -16.65 -26.31
CA ILE A 193 12.92 -15.30 -26.03
C ILE A 193 12.09 -14.23 -26.77
N VAL A 194 11.64 -14.49 -28.00
CA VAL A 194 10.89 -13.52 -28.81
C VAL A 194 9.37 -13.62 -28.58
N ASP A 195 8.88 -14.82 -28.28
CA ASP A 195 7.46 -15.09 -27.99
C ASP A 195 7.30 -15.79 -26.63
N PRO A 196 6.88 -15.06 -25.58
CA PRO A 196 6.67 -15.61 -24.25
C PRO A 196 5.45 -16.54 -24.13
N SER A 197 4.60 -16.67 -25.16
CA SER A 197 3.49 -17.62 -25.18
C SER A 197 3.93 -19.06 -25.49
N VAL A 198 5.15 -19.24 -26.02
CA VAL A 198 5.70 -20.55 -26.36
C VAL A 198 6.16 -21.27 -25.09
N PRO A 199 5.68 -22.50 -24.82
CA PRO A 199 6.12 -23.28 -23.66
C PRO A 199 7.62 -23.51 -23.69
N GLN A 200 8.32 -23.23 -22.59
CA GLN A 200 9.72 -23.59 -22.46
C GLN A 200 9.85 -25.12 -22.41
N THR A 201 10.73 -25.67 -23.26
CA THR A 201 11.04 -27.09 -23.25
C THR A 201 11.89 -27.40 -22.00
N SER A 202 11.49 -28.42 -21.23
CA SER A 202 12.05 -28.74 -19.92
C SER A 202 13.43 -29.41 -19.97
N ASN A 203 13.88 -29.86 -21.14
CA ASN A 203 15.13 -30.59 -21.31
C ASN A 203 16.11 -29.77 -22.14
N PRO A 204 17.35 -29.54 -21.65
CA PRO A 204 18.38 -28.92 -22.48
C PRO A 204 18.68 -29.83 -23.68
N PRO A 205 18.68 -29.31 -24.92
CA PRO A 205 19.03 -30.10 -26.09
C PRO A 205 20.51 -30.54 -26.02
N ASP A 206 20.81 -31.72 -26.56
CA ASP A 206 22.17 -32.23 -26.66
C ASP A 206 23.04 -31.27 -27.48
N HIS A 207 24.30 -31.06 -27.06
CA HIS A 207 25.23 -30.10 -27.69
C HIS A 207 25.37 -30.31 -29.22
N GLU A 208 25.37 -31.57 -29.67
CA GLU A 208 25.43 -31.91 -31.10
C GLU A 208 24.18 -31.46 -31.88
N THR A 209 23.01 -31.50 -31.26
CA THR A 209 21.76 -31.05 -31.89
C THR A 209 21.67 -29.52 -31.94
N THR A 210 22.17 -28.84 -30.91
CA THR A 210 22.25 -27.37 -30.87
C THR A 210 23.25 -26.82 -31.90
N GLU A 211 24.37 -27.49 -32.14
CA GLU A 211 25.32 -27.08 -33.19
C GLU A 211 24.79 -27.28 -34.61
N LYS A 212 23.97 -28.32 -34.84
CA LYS A 212 23.38 -28.62 -36.16
C LYS A 212 22.17 -27.73 -36.47
N ASN A 213 21.33 -27.46 -35.48
CA ASN A 213 20.04 -26.78 -35.68
C ASN A 213 20.00 -25.34 -35.16
N GLY A 214 20.93 -24.95 -34.28
CA GLY A 214 20.95 -23.64 -33.63
C GLY A 214 21.51 -22.51 -34.49
N LEU A 215 21.32 -21.29 -34.01
CA LEU A 215 21.82 -20.06 -34.63
C LEU A 215 23.24 -19.78 -34.11
N ARG A 216 24.21 -19.69 -35.03
CA ARG A 216 25.58 -19.30 -34.66
C ARG A 216 25.67 -17.80 -34.41
N LEU A 217 26.06 -17.43 -33.19
CA LEU A 217 26.21 -16.07 -32.71
C LEU A 217 27.67 -15.77 -32.34
N CYS A 218 28.06 -14.51 -32.35
CA CYS A 218 29.25 -14.07 -31.64
C CYS A 218 28.96 -13.96 -30.14
N GLU A 219 30.01 -14.06 -29.32
CA GLU A 219 29.91 -13.90 -27.85
C GLU A 219 29.15 -12.63 -27.45
N HIS A 220 29.42 -11.51 -28.11
CA HIS A 220 28.74 -10.24 -27.81
C HIS A 220 27.21 -10.33 -27.99
N CYS A 221 26.75 -10.81 -29.15
CA CYS A 221 25.32 -10.97 -29.41
C CYS A 221 24.69 -12.01 -28.47
N TYR A 222 25.38 -13.11 -28.21
CA TYR A 222 24.89 -14.15 -27.32
C TYR A 222 24.67 -13.58 -25.90
N ASN A 223 25.66 -12.86 -25.36
CA ASN A 223 25.57 -12.28 -24.01
C ASN A 223 24.45 -11.24 -23.89
N LEU A 224 24.19 -10.43 -24.92
CA LEU A 224 23.08 -9.47 -24.91
C LEU A 224 21.72 -10.16 -24.90
N ILE A 225 21.56 -11.24 -25.67
CA ILE A 225 20.33 -12.03 -25.72
C ILE A 225 20.12 -12.81 -24.42
N GLU A 226 21.18 -13.41 -23.86
CA GLU A 226 21.13 -14.13 -22.60
C GLU A 226 20.79 -13.18 -21.43
N LEU A 227 21.39 -11.99 -21.39
CA LEU A 227 21.06 -10.97 -20.40
C LEU A 227 19.59 -10.56 -20.49
N ARG A 228 19.05 -10.40 -21.71
CA ARG A 228 17.62 -10.10 -21.91
C ARG A 228 16.73 -11.22 -21.37
N LYS A 229 17.06 -12.49 -21.67
CA LYS A 229 16.35 -13.66 -21.17
C LYS A 229 16.32 -13.67 -19.65
N GLN A 230 17.47 -13.50 -19.01
CA GLN A 230 17.57 -13.44 -17.53
C GLN A 230 16.74 -12.29 -16.93
N VAL A 231 16.76 -11.11 -17.56
CA VAL A 231 15.94 -9.97 -17.11
C VAL A 231 14.44 -10.27 -17.25
N GLN A 232 14.02 -10.91 -18.35
CA GLN A 232 12.63 -11.31 -18.57
C GLN A 232 12.18 -12.37 -17.57
N GLU A 233 13.01 -13.39 -17.34
CA GLU A 233 12.77 -14.42 -16.32
C GLU A 233 12.67 -13.81 -14.92
N THR A 234 13.62 -12.92 -14.55
CA THR A 234 13.62 -12.26 -13.23
C THR A 234 12.39 -11.36 -13.06
N ARG A 235 11.97 -10.63 -14.10
CA ARG A 235 10.79 -9.76 -14.03
C ARG A 235 9.49 -10.56 -13.89
N ASN A 236 9.44 -11.72 -14.52
CA ASN A 236 8.26 -12.59 -14.50
C ASN A 236 8.30 -13.61 -13.35
N ALA A 237 9.45 -13.76 -12.67
CA ALA A 237 9.62 -14.62 -11.52
C ALA A 237 8.91 -14.03 -10.30
N LYS A 238 7.61 -14.32 -10.19
CA LYS A 238 6.88 -14.13 -8.93
C LYS A 238 7.29 -15.22 -7.95
N THR A 239 8.29 -14.91 -7.13
CA THR A 239 8.67 -15.81 -6.03
C THR A 239 7.56 -15.88 -4.99
N VAL A 240 7.57 -16.94 -4.18
CA VAL A 240 6.62 -17.09 -3.07
C VAL A 240 6.75 -15.94 -2.08
N LEU A 241 7.97 -15.45 -1.85
CA LEU A 241 8.25 -14.30 -0.99
C LEU A 241 7.61 -13.01 -1.52
N VAL A 242 7.81 -12.69 -2.81
CA VAL A 242 7.21 -11.50 -3.44
C VAL A 242 5.69 -11.59 -3.38
N THR A 243 5.13 -12.77 -3.68
CA THR A 243 3.67 -13.00 -3.63
C THR A 243 3.10 -12.75 -2.23
N ALA A 244 3.73 -13.31 -1.19
CA ALA A 244 3.30 -13.12 0.21
C ALA A 244 3.40 -11.64 0.64
N TYR A 245 4.47 -10.95 0.23
CA TYR A 245 4.66 -9.52 0.51
C TYR A 245 3.61 -8.65 -0.20
N GLU A 246 3.32 -8.89 -1.47
CA GLU A 246 2.28 -8.17 -2.23
C GLU A 246 0.90 -8.34 -1.57
N GLN A 247 0.57 -9.56 -1.13
CA GLN A 247 -0.67 -9.82 -0.39
C GLN A 247 -0.72 -9.08 0.94
N MET A 248 0.39 -9.08 1.70
CA MET A 248 0.48 -8.38 2.98
C MET A 248 0.28 -6.87 2.80
N ARG A 249 0.94 -6.29 1.80
CA ARG A 249 0.77 -4.88 1.41
C ARG A 249 -0.66 -4.55 1.03
N SER A 250 -1.32 -5.42 0.25
CA SER A 250 -2.73 -5.23 -0.10
C SER A 250 -3.65 -5.17 1.12
N LEU A 251 -3.38 -5.97 2.17
CA LEU A 251 -4.14 -5.89 3.43
C LEU A 251 -3.88 -4.56 4.16
N MET A 252 -2.63 -4.09 4.19
CA MET A 252 -2.29 -2.79 4.79
C MET A 252 -2.97 -1.63 4.06
N ASP A 253 -3.00 -1.66 2.73
CA ASP A 253 -3.64 -0.61 1.93
C ASP A 253 -5.17 -0.61 2.12
N LYS A 254 -5.79 -1.77 2.38
CA LYS A 254 -7.20 -1.89 2.77
C LYS A 254 -7.49 -1.43 4.19
N ALA A 255 -6.55 -1.58 5.12
CA ALA A 255 -6.74 -1.20 6.51
C ALA A 255 -6.77 0.33 6.71
N ARG A 256 -5.99 1.09 5.92
CA ARG A 256 -5.95 2.56 5.99
C ARG A 256 -7.33 3.25 5.92
N PRO A 257 -8.16 3.02 4.88
CA PRO A 257 -9.48 3.64 4.81
C PRO A 257 -10.42 3.13 5.92
N ASP A 258 -10.30 1.87 6.34
CA ASP A 258 -11.12 1.32 7.42
C ASP A 258 -10.82 2.01 8.77
N VAL A 259 -9.55 2.31 9.06
CA VAL A 259 -9.11 3.09 10.25
C VAL A 259 -9.66 4.51 10.22
N ALA A 260 -9.50 5.21 9.08
CA ALA A 260 -10.03 6.57 8.93
C ALA A 260 -11.56 6.61 9.13
N MET A 261 -12.27 5.60 8.63
CA MET A 261 -13.72 5.50 8.82
C MET A 261 -14.07 5.21 10.28
N TYR A 262 -13.33 4.32 10.95
CA TYR A 262 -13.50 4.07 12.38
C TYR A 262 -13.34 5.34 13.21
N GLU A 263 -12.31 6.16 12.93
CA GLU A 263 -12.08 7.43 13.61
C GLU A 263 -13.24 8.41 13.39
N LYS A 264 -13.72 8.54 12.16
CA LYS A 264 -14.89 9.38 11.83
C LYS A 264 -16.14 8.95 12.58
N MET A 265 -16.40 7.64 12.66
CA MET A 265 -17.55 7.12 13.40
C MET A 265 -17.39 7.31 14.91
N CYS A 266 -16.18 7.15 15.45
CA CYS A 266 -15.90 7.48 16.84
C CYS A 266 -16.21 8.96 17.11
N GLN A 267 -15.68 9.86 16.29
CA GLN A 267 -15.89 11.30 16.46
C GLN A 267 -17.38 11.67 16.45
N SER A 268 -18.15 11.12 15.52
CA SER A 268 -19.61 11.27 15.47
C SER A 268 -20.31 10.83 16.78
N LEU A 269 -19.88 9.72 17.40
CA LEU A 269 -20.40 9.31 18.72
C LEU A 269 -20.02 10.29 19.83
N PHE A 270 -18.77 10.79 19.84
CA PHE A 270 -18.29 11.79 20.80
C PHE A 270 -18.98 13.15 20.64
N ASP A 271 -19.44 13.48 19.43
CA ASP A 271 -20.19 14.70 19.13
C ASP A 271 -21.70 14.54 19.38
N GLY A 272 -22.14 13.37 19.87
CA GLY A 272 -23.54 13.06 20.14
C GLY A 272 -24.39 13.04 18.87
N GLU A 273 -23.80 12.71 17.72
CA GLU A 273 -24.54 12.47 16.49
C GLU A 273 -25.25 11.11 16.52
N THR A 274 -26.22 10.97 15.63
CA THR A 274 -27.04 9.75 15.49
C THR A 274 -26.75 9.00 14.20
N THR A 275 -25.82 9.48 13.38
CA THR A 275 -25.43 8.88 12.09
C THR A 275 -24.96 7.44 12.25
N TYR A 276 -24.14 7.21 13.29
CA TYR A 276 -23.62 5.89 13.63
C TYR A 276 -24.03 5.49 15.04
N ASN A 277 -24.03 4.19 15.30
CA ASN A 277 -24.26 3.62 16.62
C ASN A 277 -23.05 2.79 17.09
N LEU A 278 -23.05 2.41 18.37
CA LEU A 278 -21.95 1.66 18.98
C LEU A 278 -21.71 0.30 18.29
N THR A 279 -22.76 -0.34 17.76
CA THR A 279 -22.64 -1.62 17.04
C THR A 279 -21.93 -1.45 15.69
N ASP A 280 -22.18 -0.35 14.98
CA ASP A 280 -21.52 -0.02 13.72
C ASP A 280 -20.01 0.16 13.94
N VAL A 281 -19.63 0.89 14.99
CA VAL A 281 -18.22 1.14 15.33
C VAL A 281 -17.51 -0.15 15.77
N ASN A 282 -18.17 -1.00 16.56
CA ASN A 282 -17.64 -2.30 16.95
C ASN A 282 -17.45 -3.24 15.76
N LYS A 283 -18.35 -3.23 14.76
CA LYS A 283 -18.18 -3.99 13.51
C LYS A 283 -16.95 -3.52 12.75
N MET A 284 -16.74 -2.20 12.61
CA MET A 284 -15.55 -1.64 11.98
C MET A 284 -14.27 -2.03 12.72
N ARG A 285 -14.26 -1.93 14.05
CA ARG A 285 -13.14 -2.38 14.88
C ARG A 285 -12.80 -3.85 14.66
N GLY A 286 -13.83 -4.71 14.59
CA GLY A 286 -13.66 -6.13 14.30
C GLY A 286 -13.08 -6.39 12.90
N ARG A 287 -13.49 -5.63 11.89
CA ARG A 287 -12.93 -5.70 10.53
C ARG A 287 -11.45 -5.30 10.50
N ILE A 288 -11.08 -4.20 11.16
CA ILE A 288 -9.68 -3.78 11.30
C ILE A 288 -8.85 -4.86 12.01
N GLY A 289 -9.39 -5.48 13.07
CA GLY A 289 -8.75 -6.59 13.77
C GLY A 289 -8.44 -7.79 12.86
N LYS A 290 -9.40 -8.18 11.99
CA LYS A 290 -9.18 -9.26 11.01
C LYS A 290 -8.08 -8.92 9.99
N LEU A 291 -8.00 -7.67 9.55
CA LEU A 291 -6.92 -7.22 8.68
C LEU A 291 -5.56 -7.29 9.39
N ALA A 292 -5.49 -6.86 10.65
CA ALA A 292 -4.29 -6.97 11.48
C ALA A 292 -3.84 -8.43 11.65
N GLU A 293 -4.75 -9.36 11.89
CA GLU A 293 -4.47 -10.80 11.97
C GLU A 293 -3.89 -11.34 10.64
N GLY A 294 -4.48 -10.94 9.51
CA GLY A 294 -3.99 -11.33 8.18
C GLY A 294 -2.59 -10.79 7.88
N ILE A 295 -2.31 -9.53 8.24
CA ILE A 295 -0.98 -8.92 8.10
C ILE A 295 0.04 -9.65 8.98
N ASP A 296 -0.31 -9.93 10.23
CA ASP A 296 0.59 -10.66 11.15
C ASP A 296 0.90 -12.07 10.62
N LEU A 297 -0.12 -12.80 10.14
CA LEU A 297 0.05 -14.14 9.58
C LEU A 297 1.00 -14.13 8.37
N LEU A 298 0.79 -13.22 7.41
CA LEU A 298 1.65 -13.12 6.24
C LEU A 298 3.07 -12.69 6.61
N SER A 299 3.23 -11.76 7.56
CA SER A 299 4.55 -11.35 8.04
C SER A 299 5.31 -12.48 8.74
N LYS A 300 4.60 -13.36 9.47
CA LYS A 300 5.16 -14.59 10.08
C LYS A 300 5.54 -15.63 9.03
N GLN A 301 4.78 -15.74 7.95
CA GLN A 301 5.14 -16.61 6.82
C GLN A 301 6.41 -16.10 6.12
N ILE A 302 6.53 -14.78 5.92
CA ILE A 302 7.70 -14.18 5.24
C ILE A 302 9.00 -14.45 5.99
N ILE A 303 9.02 -14.31 7.31
CA ILE A 303 10.21 -14.60 8.14
C ILE A 303 10.50 -16.10 8.26
N ALA A 304 9.50 -16.96 8.04
CA ALA A 304 9.66 -18.41 8.07
C ALA A 304 10.24 -18.98 6.75
N PHE A 305 10.32 -18.19 5.68
CA PHE A 305 10.94 -18.64 4.43
C PHE A 305 12.45 -18.89 4.62
N PRO A 306 13.01 -19.93 3.99
CA PRO A 306 14.41 -20.30 4.17
C PRO A 306 15.34 -19.15 3.78
N ALA A 307 16.19 -18.73 4.72
CA ALA A 307 17.26 -17.78 4.51
C ALA A 307 18.42 -18.12 5.45
N GLU A 308 19.65 -18.05 4.92
CA GLU A 308 20.84 -18.27 5.74
C GLU A 308 21.03 -17.08 6.72
N PRO A 309 21.38 -17.35 8.00
CA PRO A 309 21.64 -16.30 8.97
C PRO A 309 22.71 -15.31 8.50
N GLY A 310 22.53 -14.02 8.78
CA GLY A 310 23.48 -12.97 8.40
C GLY A 310 23.43 -12.51 6.94
N THR A 311 22.64 -13.17 6.08
CA THR A 311 22.46 -12.75 4.68
C THR A 311 21.57 -11.50 4.56
N ARG A 312 21.69 -10.78 3.43
CA ARG A 312 20.79 -9.67 3.10
C ARG A 312 19.32 -10.11 3.01
N GLN A 313 19.06 -11.34 2.59
CA GLN A 313 17.71 -11.89 2.54
C GLN A 313 17.12 -12.07 3.94
N ALA A 314 17.87 -12.65 4.88
CA ALA A 314 17.43 -12.79 6.27
C ALA A 314 17.16 -11.42 6.91
N ARG A 315 18.05 -10.44 6.69
CA ARG A 315 17.86 -9.05 7.17
C ARG A 315 16.60 -8.41 6.58
N LEU A 316 16.32 -8.63 5.30
CA LEU A 316 15.12 -8.10 4.65
C LEU A 316 13.84 -8.73 5.24
N GLN A 317 13.81 -10.04 5.43
CA GLN A 317 12.66 -10.73 6.03
C GLN A 317 12.38 -10.23 7.45
N THR A 318 13.42 -10.04 8.27
CA THR A 318 13.30 -9.49 9.61
C THR A 318 12.77 -8.05 9.59
N ALA A 319 13.31 -7.20 8.70
CA ALA A 319 12.84 -5.83 8.54
C ALA A 319 11.36 -5.76 8.10
N ILE A 320 10.92 -6.65 7.20
CA ILE A 320 9.52 -6.76 6.80
C ILE A 320 8.64 -7.13 8.01
N ARG A 321 9.08 -8.11 8.82
CA ARG A 321 8.36 -8.52 10.02
C ARG A 321 8.25 -7.39 11.05
N GLN A 322 9.33 -6.67 11.29
CA GLN A 322 9.36 -5.51 12.19
C GLN A 322 8.43 -4.40 11.70
N ALA A 323 8.50 -4.03 10.41
CA ALA A 323 7.66 -2.99 9.84
C ALA A 323 6.17 -3.35 9.93
N ALA A 324 5.80 -4.61 9.64
CA ALA A 324 4.43 -5.09 9.78
C ALA A 324 3.95 -5.07 11.24
N ALA A 325 4.81 -5.50 12.18
CA ALA A 325 4.54 -5.46 13.60
C ALA A 325 4.32 -4.04 14.12
N HIS A 326 5.18 -3.10 13.73
CA HIS A 326 5.09 -1.69 14.09
C HIS A 326 3.78 -1.08 13.56
N TYR A 327 3.47 -1.30 12.29
CA TYR A 327 2.21 -0.87 11.67
C TYR A 327 0.97 -1.37 12.43
N ILE A 328 0.94 -2.66 12.79
CA ILE A 328 -0.19 -3.22 13.54
C ILE A 328 -0.33 -2.54 14.90
N LYS A 329 0.78 -2.33 15.61
CA LYS A 329 0.76 -1.75 16.96
C LYS A 329 0.32 -0.29 16.94
N GLU A 330 0.97 0.54 16.13
CA GLU A 330 0.74 1.98 16.12
C GLU A 330 -0.57 2.34 15.39
N ASP A 331 -0.84 1.76 14.23
CA ASP A 331 -1.96 2.20 13.39
C ASP A 331 -3.26 1.40 13.60
N LEU A 332 -3.18 0.12 13.99
CA LEU A 332 -4.38 -0.75 14.05
C LEU A 332 -4.85 -1.10 15.47
N LEU A 333 -3.94 -1.09 16.45
CA LEU A 333 -4.26 -1.46 17.83
C LEU A 333 -4.32 -0.28 18.79
N SER A 334 -3.64 0.82 18.46
CA SER A 334 -3.69 2.07 19.26
C SER A 334 -4.92 2.93 18.95
N LEU A 335 -5.98 2.31 18.42
CA LEU A 335 -7.25 2.96 18.14
C LEU A 335 -7.89 3.54 19.41
N ARG A 336 -8.53 4.71 19.25
CA ARG A 336 -9.23 5.42 20.33
C ARG A 336 -10.21 4.50 21.07
N LYS A 337 -10.24 4.57 22.41
CA LYS A 337 -11.22 3.81 23.21
C LYS A 337 -12.64 4.32 22.95
N LEU A 338 -13.60 3.39 22.94
CA LEU A 338 -15.01 3.70 22.71
C LEU A 338 -15.70 4.19 23.99
N PRO A 339 -16.58 5.19 23.90
CA PRO A 339 -17.40 5.63 25.03
C PRO A 339 -18.43 4.56 25.40
N THR A 340 -18.85 4.55 26.68
CA THR A 340 -19.94 3.68 27.14
C THR A 340 -21.29 4.19 26.63
N GLU A 341 -22.29 3.32 26.58
CA GLU A 341 -23.63 3.69 26.12
C GLU A 341 -24.24 4.83 26.95
N ALA A 342 -24.03 4.80 28.27
CA ALA A 342 -24.43 5.88 29.18
C ALA A 342 -23.73 7.21 28.88
N GLN A 343 -22.43 7.18 28.52
CA GLN A 343 -21.69 8.39 28.12
C GLN A 343 -22.18 8.96 26.79
N ILE A 344 -22.51 8.08 25.82
CA ILE A 344 -23.10 8.50 24.54
C ILE A 344 -24.46 9.17 24.76
N GLU A 345 -25.30 8.57 25.62
CA GLU A 345 -26.61 9.11 25.95
C GLU A 345 -26.51 10.46 26.67
N GLU A 346 -25.55 10.61 27.59
CA GLU A 346 -25.29 11.88 28.27
C GLU A 346 -24.88 12.98 27.29
N VAL A 347 -23.97 12.71 26.35
CA VAL A 347 -23.59 13.69 25.32
C VAL A 347 -24.77 14.05 24.42
N ARG A 348 -25.59 13.06 24.03
CA ARG A 348 -26.80 13.29 23.25
C ARG A 348 -27.80 14.16 23.99
N ARG A 349 -27.99 13.93 25.30
CA ARG A 349 -28.85 14.73 26.17
C ARG A 349 -28.35 16.18 26.24
N GLN A 350 -27.05 16.38 26.52
CA GLN A 350 -26.45 17.72 26.56
C GLN A 350 -26.58 18.45 25.23
N ARG A 351 -26.44 17.75 24.10
CA ARG A 351 -26.64 18.33 22.77
C ARG A 351 -28.10 18.73 22.54
N TYR A 352 -29.05 17.87 22.92
CA TYR A 352 -30.47 18.15 22.82
C TYR A 352 -30.84 19.39 23.65
N GLU A 353 -30.40 19.46 24.91
CA GLU A 353 -30.62 20.62 25.78
C GLU A 353 -30.01 21.91 25.22
N LYS A 354 -28.80 21.84 24.64
CA LYS A 354 -28.16 23.00 23.99
C LYS A 354 -28.95 23.45 22.76
N ALA A 355 -29.38 22.51 21.92
CA ALA A 355 -30.18 22.79 20.72
C ALA A 355 -31.55 23.39 21.11
N GLU A 356 -32.21 22.85 22.13
CA GLU A 356 -33.48 23.37 22.64
C GLU A 356 -33.34 24.79 23.17
N ARG A 357 -32.29 25.07 23.95
CA ARG A 357 -31.98 26.44 24.39
C ARG A 357 -31.71 27.39 23.22
N GLN A 358 -31.00 26.95 22.19
CA GLN A 358 -30.77 27.76 20.99
C GLN A 358 -32.07 28.06 20.25
N ILE A 359 -32.93 27.06 20.05
CA ILE A 359 -34.25 27.24 19.41
C ILE A 359 -35.12 28.18 20.24
N GLN A 360 -35.13 28.05 21.57
CA GLN A 360 -35.88 28.93 22.46
C GLN A 360 -35.40 30.39 22.34
N MET A 361 -34.08 30.63 22.38
CA MET A 361 -33.51 31.95 22.19
C MET A 361 -33.80 32.53 20.80
N GLU A 362 -33.75 31.72 19.75
CA GLU A 362 -34.08 32.14 18.38
C GLU A 362 -35.57 32.46 18.22
N ARG A 363 -36.46 31.65 18.82
CA ARG A 363 -37.90 31.92 18.88
C ARG A 363 -38.21 33.23 19.60
N GLU A 364 -37.61 33.47 20.76
CA GLU A 364 -37.76 34.74 21.49
C GLU A 364 -37.24 35.92 20.67
N ARG A 365 -36.14 35.76 19.92
CA ARG A 365 -35.61 36.80 19.03
C ARG A 365 -36.57 37.10 17.88
N MET A 366 -37.14 36.06 17.27
CA MET A 366 -38.12 36.18 16.19
C MET A 366 -39.44 36.77 16.69
N GLU A 367 -39.91 36.39 17.88
CA GLU A 367 -41.09 36.96 18.52
C GLU A 367 -40.89 38.45 18.80
N ARG A 368 -39.76 38.86 19.41
CA ARG A 368 -39.43 40.29 19.59
C ARG A 368 -39.32 41.05 18.26
N GLN A 369 -38.90 40.40 17.19
CA GLN A 369 -38.88 41.01 15.85
C GLN A 369 -40.28 41.13 15.25
N ARG A 370 -41.14 40.11 15.45
CA ARG A 370 -42.55 40.13 15.04
C ARG A 370 -43.31 41.19 15.81
N ASP A 371 -43.17 41.28 17.13
CA ASP A 371 -43.86 42.26 17.96
C ASP A 371 -43.51 43.70 17.53
N ARG A 372 -42.24 43.95 17.14
CA ARG A 372 -41.81 45.23 16.53
C ARG A 372 -42.44 45.52 15.16
N LEU A 373 -42.77 44.49 14.38
CA LEU A 373 -43.42 44.61 13.08
C LEU A 373 -44.95 44.70 13.21
N GLU A 374 -45.55 44.02 14.19
CA GLU A 374 -46.96 44.13 14.58
C GLU A 374 -47.29 45.47 15.23
N GLU A 375 -46.34 46.11 15.93
CA GLU A 375 -46.48 47.53 16.34
C GLU A 375 -46.59 48.50 15.13
N MET A 376 -46.13 48.09 13.94
CA MET A 376 -46.23 48.88 12.70
C MET A 376 -47.40 48.47 11.78
N ALA A 377 -48.05 47.33 11.98
CA ALA A 377 -49.16 46.84 11.16
C ALA A 377 -50.27 46.18 12.01
N GLY A 378 -51.48 46.76 11.97
CA GLY A 378 -52.62 46.35 12.80
C GLY A 378 -53.18 44.94 12.55
N PRO A 379 -54.11 44.46 13.40
CA PRO A 379 -54.33 43.05 13.64
C PRO A 379 -55.30 42.39 12.65
N SER A 380 -54.97 41.17 12.21
CA SER A 380 -55.97 40.20 11.74
C SER A 380 -55.56 38.79 12.14
N ALA A 381 -56.47 38.13 12.86
CA ALA A 381 -56.35 36.75 13.29
C ALA A 381 -57.08 35.82 12.31
N SER A 382 -56.57 34.61 12.14
CA SER A 382 -57.39 33.40 12.17
C SER A 382 -56.49 32.18 12.36
N ARG A 383 -56.77 31.42 13.42
CA ARG A 383 -56.14 30.14 13.73
C ARG A 383 -57.22 29.09 13.45
N VAL A 384 -57.04 28.30 12.39
CA VAL A 384 -57.92 27.19 12.05
C VAL A 384 -57.22 25.90 12.42
N GLU A 385 -57.88 25.09 13.24
CA GLU A 385 -57.52 23.70 13.47
C GLU A 385 -58.03 22.86 12.29
N SER A 386 -57.14 22.13 11.64
CA SER A 386 -57.51 20.97 10.82
C SER A 386 -56.60 19.80 11.18
N ASN A 387 -57.21 18.83 11.86
CA ASN A 387 -56.75 17.44 11.91
C ASN A 387 -57.23 16.76 10.63
N GLN A 388 -56.30 16.27 9.82
CA GLN A 388 -56.53 15.14 8.91
C GLN A 388 -55.21 14.36 8.81
N ASP A 389 -55.27 13.12 9.30
CA ASP A 389 -54.28 12.07 9.06
C ASP A 389 -54.39 11.65 7.60
N ASP A 390 -53.32 11.84 6.82
CA ASP A 390 -53.12 11.19 5.54
C ASP A 390 -52.00 10.16 5.68
N ASP A 391 -52.40 8.89 5.74
CA ASP A 391 -51.52 7.71 5.82
C ASP A 391 -50.79 7.41 4.49
N ASP A 392 -51.06 8.16 3.41
CA ASP A 392 -50.51 7.94 2.05
C ASP A 392 -49.68 9.15 1.53
N ASN A 393 -48.72 9.65 2.32
CA ASN A 393 -47.79 10.68 1.85
C ASN A 393 -46.61 10.03 1.07
N PRO A 394 -46.37 10.35 -0.22
CA PRO A 394 -45.23 9.84 -1.00
C PRO A 394 -43.87 10.04 -0.33
N LEU A 395 -43.72 11.09 0.48
CA LEU A 395 -42.51 11.39 1.23
C LEU A 395 -42.28 10.41 2.39
N LEU A 396 -43.35 9.90 3.03
CA LEU A 396 -43.26 8.85 4.04
C LEU A 396 -42.79 7.53 3.44
N GLU A 397 -43.29 7.19 2.24
CA GLU A 397 -42.85 6.02 1.49
C GLU A 397 -41.36 6.13 1.11
N GLN A 398 -40.94 7.29 0.60
CA GLN A 398 -39.53 7.56 0.29
C GLN A 398 -38.63 7.47 1.53
N MET A 399 -39.09 7.96 2.69
CA MET A 399 -38.39 7.81 3.96
C MET A 399 -38.28 6.33 4.39
N ASN A 400 -39.31 5.51 4.16
CA ASN A 400 -39.27 4.07 4.45
C ASN A 400 -38.29 3.33 3.54
N ILE A 401 -38.26 3.66 2.25
CA ILE A 401 -37.30 3.10 1.29
C ILE A 401 -35.86 3.40 1.73
N ILE A 402 -35.57 4.64 2.09
CA ILE A 402 -34.22 5.03 2.55
C ILE A 402 -33.84 4.32 3.86
N ARG A 403 -34.79 4.09 4.77
CA ARG A 403 -34.53 3.31 6.00
C ARG A 403 -34.09 1.87 5.68
N GLU A 404 -34.71 1.22 4.70
CA GLU A 404 -34.29 -0.12 4.28
C GLU A 404 -32.92 -0.10 3.59
N TYR A 405 -32.61 0.90 2.75
CA TYR A 405 -31.26 1.05 2.18
C TYR A 405 -30.19 1.29 3.24
N ILE A 406 -30.48 2.08 4.29
CA ILE A 406 -29.55 2.26 5.43
C ILE A 406 -29.27 0.92 6.11
N LYS A 407 -30.30 0.09 6.31
CA LYS A 407 -30.18 -1.22 6.93
C LYS A 407 -29.37 -2.19 6.09
N GLU A 408 -29.55 -2.17 4.77
CA GLU A 408 -28.75 -2.94 3.82
C GLU A 408 -27.29 -2.48 3.80
N ALA A 409 -27.03 -1.17 3.69
CA ALA A 409 -25.68 -0.61 3.74
C ALA A 409 -24.95 -0.94 5.06
N ARG A 410 -25.66 -0.93 6.21
CA ARG A 410 -25.13 -1.39 7.50
C ARG A 410 -24.81 -2.89 7.53
N LYS A 411 -25.58 -3.72 6.81
CA LYS A 411 -25.32 -5.16 6.68
C LYS A 411 -24.06 -5.41 5.84
N GLU A 412 -23.86 -4.62 4.79
CA GLU A 412 -22.70 -4.71 3.90
C GLU A 412 -21.45 -3.95 4.40
N MET A 413 -21.54 -3.29 5.56
CA MET A 413 -20.48 -2.43 6.12
C MET A 413 -20.05 -1.27 5.20
N LYS A 414 -20.98 -0.76 4.40
CA LYS A 414 -20.77 0.42 3.54
C LYS A 414 -21.12 1.70 4.30
N PHE A 415 -20.31 2.02 5.30
CA PHE A 415 -20.64 3.08 6.25
C PHE A 415 -20.60 4.50 5.63
N GLU A 416 -19.88 4.71 4.53
CA GLU A 416 -19.95 5.97 3.78
C GLU A 416 -21.33 6.18 3.15
N GLU A 417 -21.91 5.11 2.58
CA GLU A 417 -23.28 5.13 2.05
C GLU A 417 -24.29 5.35 3.18
N VAL A 418 -24.08 4.75 4.35
CA VAL A 418 -24.90 5.01 5.56
C VAL A 418 -24.91 6.50 5.91
N ALA A 419 -23.76 7.16 5.89
CA ALA A 419 -23.67 8.60 6.20
C ALA A 419 -24.48 9.46 5.21
N ILE A 420 -24.38 9.13 3.92
CA ILE A 420 -25.11 9.82 2.84
C ILE A 420 -26.62 9.60 3.01
N LEU A 421 -27.04 8.34 3.22
CA LEU A 421 -28.44 7.98 3.36
C LEU A 421 -29.08 8.57 4.63
N GLU A 422 -28.36 8.61 5.76
CA GLU A 422 -28.82 9.28 6.99
C GLU A 422 -28.98 10.79 6.79
N THR A 423 -28.09 11.42 6.00
CA THR A 423 -28.21 12.84 5.62
C THR A 423 -29.46 13.06 4.77
N ASN A 424 -29.67 12.25 3.73
CA ASN A 424 -30.86 12.30 2.89
C ASN A 424 -32.15 12.08 3.70
N LEU A 425 -32.14 11.13 4.64
CA LEU A 425 -33.27 10.87 5.52
C LEU A 425 -33.58 12.05 6.43
N LYS A 426 -32.55 12.76 6.92
CA LYS A 426 -32.70 13.97 7.73
C LYS A 426 -33.30 15.12 6.93
N GLU A 427 -32.88 15.29 5.68
CA GLU A 427 -33.43 16.30 4.76
C GLU A 427 -34.90 16.02 4.43
N LEU A 428 -35.25 14.77 4.10
CA LEU A 428 -36.64 14.36 3.84
C LEU A 428 -37.54 14.55 5.07
N LYS A 429 -37.03 14.24 6.28
CA LYS A 429 -37.76 14.53 7.52
C LYS A 429 -38.04 16.01 7.71
N LYS A 430 -37.07 16.87 7.37
CA LYS A 430 -37.22 18.33 7.44
C LYS A 430 -38.26 18.81 6.44
N GLU A 431 -38.20 18.33 5.21
CA GLU A 431 -39.17 18.65 4.15
C GLU A 431 -40.58 18.19 4.51
N TYR A 432 -40.73 16.97 5.03
CA TYR A 432 -42.02 16.45 5.53
C TYR A 432 -42.60 17.34 6.63
N HIS A 433 -41.75 17.82 7.53
CA HIS A 433 -42.17 18.73 8.58
C HIS A 433 -42.61 20.09 8.02
N LEU A 434 -41.88 20.64 7.04
CA LEU A 434 -42.25 21.88 6.35
C LEU A 434 -43.57 21.73 5.59
N GLN A 435 -43.81 20.62 4.89
CA GLN A 435 -45.08 20.33 4.23
C GLN A 435 -46.25 20.25 5.22
N LYS A 436 -46.05 19.59 6.38
CA LYS A 436 -47.06 19.58 7.44
C LYS A 436 -47.35 20.96 8.03
N LEU A 437 -46.37 21.86 8.05
CA LEU A 437 -46.56 23.25 8.49
C LEU A 437 -47.24 24.10 7.40
N SER A 438 -46.89 23.89 6.14
CA SER A 438 -47.48 24.60 4.99
C SER A 438 -48.91 24.18 4.70
N ASN A 439 -49.27 22.90 4.87
CA ASN A 439 -50.65 22.41 4.75
C ASN A 439 -51.54 22.81 5.94
N LYS A 440 -50.95 23.41 7.00
CA LYS A 440 -51.65 23.97 8.16
C LYS A 440 -51.86 25.49 8.08
N SER A 441 -51.31 26.15 7.07
CA SER A 441 -51.47 27.60 6.82
C SER A 441 -52.47 27.84 5.71
#